data_AF-A0A640W4N0-F1
#
_entry.id   AF-A0A640W4N0-F1
#
_cell.length_a   1.000
_cell.length_b   1.000
_cell.length_c   1.000
_cell.angle_alpha   90.00
_cell.angle_beta   90.00
_cell.angle_gamma   90.00
#
_symmetry.space_group_name_H-M   'P 1'
#
loop_
_entity.id
_entity.type
_entity.pdbx_description
1 polymer ?
#
loop_
_entity_poly.entity_id
_entity_poly.type
_entity_poly.pdbx_seq_one_letter_code
_entity_poly.pdbx_strand_id
1 'polypeptide(L)' 'QRMCVCMLMELTGCSYSKCSYHLSKLKEAGLIKATRKGNYLIYSLTPFGRSIVRHFRKYKPETKNE' A
#
# COMPACT_ATOMS: atom_id res chain seq x y z
N GLN A 1 3.39 -7.22 -6.57
CA GLN A 1 2.09 -6.73 -7.07
C GLN A 1 2.17 -5.34 -7.68
N ARG A 2 1.22 -5.05 -8.59
CA ARG A 2 0.79 -3.71 -9.02
C ARG A 2 -0.73 -3.65 -8.82
N MET A 3 -1.25 -2.72 -8.02
CA MET A 3 -2.69 -2.69 -7.69
C MET A 3 -3.30 -1.30 -7.76
N CYS A 4 -4.56 -1.20 -8.19
CA CYS A 4 -5.38 0.00 -8.03
C CYS A 4 -5.91 0.10 -6.60
N VAL A 5 -6.41 1.28 -6.25
CA VAL A 5 -7.15 1.49 -5.00
C VAL A 5 -8.38 0.59 -4.88
N CYS A 6 -9.06 0.29 -6.00
CA CYS A 6 -10.20 -0.64 -6.04
C CYS A 6 -9.86 -2.03 -5.46
N MET A 7 -8.81 -2.67 -5.98
CA MET A 7 -8.35 -3.98 -5.50
C MET A 7 -7.86 -3.91 -4.05
N LEU A 8 -7.27 -2.79 -3.63
CA LEU A 8 -6.84 -2.62 -2.24
C LEU A 8 -8.02 -2.52 -1.28
N MET A 9 -9.11 -1.85 -1.67
CA MET A 9 -10.34 -1.80 -0.87
C MET A 9 -10.93 -3.19 -0.69
N GLU A 10 -11.03 -3.96 -1.78
CA GLU A 10 -11.56 -5.33 -1.74
C GLU A 10 -10.72 -6.24 -0.82
N LEU A 11 -9.40 -6.13 -0.88
CA LEU A 11 -8.50 -6.94 -0.04
C LEU A 11 -8.46 -6.52 1.43
N THR A 12 -8.73 -5.25 1.73
CA THR A 12 -8.59 -4.71 3.10
C THR A 12 -9.92 -4.48 3.80
N GLY A 13 -11.04 -4.57 3.09
CA GLY A 13 -12.37 -4.19 3.60
C GLY A 13 -12.50 -2.70 3.94
N CYS A 14 -11.51 -1.87 3.61
CA CYS A 14 -11.50 -0.45 3.94
C CYS A 14 -12.27 0.38 2.91
N SER A 15 -12.84 1.49 3.37
CA SER A 15 -13.46 2.48 2.49
C SER A 15 -12.44 3.14 1.55
N TYR A 16 -12.93 3.67 0.43
CA TYR A 16 -12.08 4.37 -0.54
C TYR A 16 -11.28 5.50 0.10
N SER A 17 -11.92 6.33 0.94
CA SER A 17 -11.27 7.46 1.60
C SER A 17 -10.14 7.00 2.53
N LYS A 18 -10.37 5.93 3.31
CA LYS A 18 -9.36 5.35 4.21
C LYS A 18 -8.20 4.75 3.41
N CYS A 19 -8.48 3.97 2.36
CA CYS A 19 -7.45 3.43 1.48
C CYS A 19 -6.63 4.56 0.81
N SER A 20 -7.29 5.56 0.25
CA SER A 20 -6.63 6.68 -0.41
C SER A 20 -5.75 7.46 0.56
N TYR A 21 -6.22 7.72 1.77
CA TYR A 21 -5.45 8.40 2.81
C TYR A 21 -4.16 7.64 3.15
N HIS A 22 -4.27 6.33 3.44
CA HIS A 22 -3.10 5.52 3.77
C HIS A 22 -2.13 5.37 2.59
N LEU A 23 -2.64 5.27 1.36
CA LEU A 23 -1.78 5.22 0.17
C LEU A 23 -1.00 6.52 -0.03
N SER A 24 -1.61 7.68 0.25
CA SER A 24 -0.88 8.96 0.26
C SER A 24 0.22 8.96 1.30
N LYS A 25 -0.04 8.50 2.53
CA LYS A 25 0.97 8.40 3.60
C LYS A 25 2.12 7.46 3.26
N LEU A 26 1.82 6.28 2.70
CA LEU A 26 2.85 5.34 2.25
C LEU A 26 3.68 5.90 1.09
N LYS A 27 3.09 6.73 0.24
CA LYS A 27 3.78 7.40 -0.87
C LYS A 27 4.68 8.53 -0.35
N GLU A 28 4.19 9.35 0.57
CA GLU A 28 4.97 10.39 1.28
C GLU A 28 6.19 9.79 1.97
N ALA A 29 6.04 8.62 2.61
CA ALA A 29 7.12 7.87 3.24
C ALA A 29 8.06 7.16 2.24
N GLY A 30 7.83 7.26 0.93
CA GLY A 30 8.67 6.64 -0.10
C GLY A 30 8.59 5.11 -0.18
N LEU A 31 7.62 4.48 0.50
CA LEU A 31 7.46 3.02 0.54
C LEU A 31 6.77 2.49 -0.72
N ILE A 32 5.85 3.27 -1.28
CA ILE A 32 5.17 2.95 -2.53
C ILE A 32 5.32 4.07 -3.54
N LYS A 33 5.14 3.71 -4.81
CA LYS A 33 5.00 4.63 -5.92
C LYS A 33 3.69 4.38 -6.66
N ALA A 34 3.20 5.41 -7.31
CA ALA A 34 2.00 5.37 -8.13
C ALA A 34 2.37 5.66 -9.59
N THR A 35 1.86 4.86 -10.51
CA THR A 35 2.04 5.05 -11.96
C THR A 35 0.67 5.13 -12.62
N ARG A 36 0.44 6.18 -13.40
CA ARG A 36 -0.80 6.35 -14.14
C ARG A 36 -0.80 5.44 -15.36
N LYS A 37 -1.87 4.66 -15.53
CA LYS A 37 -2.16 3.82 -16.70
C LYS A 37 -3.55 4.15 -17.20
N GLY A 38 -3.64 5.07 -18.16
CA GLY A 38 -4.90 5.66 -18.60
C GLY A 38 -5.62 6.37 -17.45
N ASN A 39 -6.83 5.91 -17.14
CA ASN A 39 -7.65 6.45 -16.05
C ASN A 39 -7.31 5.85 -14.68
N TYR A 40 -6.44 4.84 -14.62
CA TYR A 40 -6.14 4.12 -13.39
C TYR A 40 -4.82 4.57 -12.79
N LEU A 41 -4.82 4.74 -11.47
CA LEU A 41 -3.60 4.93 -10.70
C LEU A 41 -3.18 3.58 -10.09
N ILE A 42 -2.01 3.11 -10.49
CA ILE A 42 -1.51 1.78 -10.12
C ILE A 42 -0.36 1.94 -9.12
N TYR A 43 -0.55 1.40 -7.92
CA TYR A 43 0.41 1.43 -6.84
C TYR A 43 1.33 0.21 -6.86
N SER A 44 2.59 0.41 -6.50
CA SER A 44 3.58 -0.65 -6.35
C SER A 44 4.66 -0.27 -5.34
N LEU A 45 5.32 -1.26 -4.74
CA LEU A 45 6.43 -1.02 -3.81
C LEU A 45 7.64 -0.38 -4.52
N THR A 46 8.28 0.55 -3.84
CA THR A 46 9.62 1.04 -4.19
C THR A 46 10.69 0.03 -3.75
N PRO A 47 11.96 0.19 -4.15
CA PRO A 47 13.06 -0.60 -3.59
C PRO A 47 13.12 -0.52 -2.06
N PHE A 48 12.89 0.67 -1.49
CA PHE A 48 12.82 0.88 -0.05
C PHE A 48 11.66 0.10 0.59
N GLY A 49 10.45 0.24 0.05
CA GLY A 49 9.30 -0.53 0.55
C GLY A 49 9.49 -2.05 0.46
N ARG A 50 10.15 -2.55 -0.59
CA ARG A 50 10.51 -3.98 -0.71
C ARG A 50 11.53 -4.42 0.33
N SER A 51 12.47 -3.55 0.71
CA SER A 51 13.41 -3.83 1.79
C SER A 51 12.66 -3.95 3.11
N ILE A 52 11.80 -2.98 3.41
CA ILE A 52 11.00 -2.96 4.63
C ILE A 52 10.11 -4.22 4.74
N VAL A 53 9.35 -4.58 3.71
CA VAL A 53 8.49 -5.78 3.71
C VAL A 53 9.29 -7.08 3.94
N ARG A 54 10.53 -7.16 3.42
CA ARG A 54 11.41 -8.31 3.69
C ARG A 54 11.76 -8.42 5.19
N HIS A 55 11.95 -7.30 5.86
CA HIS A 55 12.27 -7.25 7.29
C HIS A 55 11.03 -7.43 8.19
N PHE A 56 9.82 -7.13 7.70
CA PHE A 56 8.57 -7.37 8.46
C PHE A 56 8.37 -8.83 8.89
N ARG A 57 8.84 -9.81 8.10
CA ARG A 57 8.80 -11.23 8.52
C ARG A 57 9.63 -11.49 9.79
N LYS A 58 10.65 -10.67 10.05
CA LYS A 58 11.52 -10.76 11.22
C LYS A 58 10.95 -10.03 12.45
N TYR A 59 10.13 -9.00 12.22
CA TYR A 59 9.52 -8.16 13.27
C TYR A 59 8.01 -8.15 13.12
N LYS A 60 7.37 -9.31 13.24
CA LYS A 60 5.91 -9.45 13.15
C LYS A 60 5.29 -8.50 14.20
N PRO A 61 4.77 -7.32 13.82
CA PRO A 61 4.20 -6.42 14.80
C PRO A 61 2.91 -7.08 15.29
N GLU A 62 2.62 -6.97 16.58
CA GLU A 62 1.30 -7.36 17.10
C GLU A 62 0.25 -6.46 16.45
N THR A 63 -0.36 -6.94 15.37
CA THR A 63 -1.52 -6.27 14.76
C THR A 63 -2.70 -6.58 15.65
N LYS A 64 -3.13 -5.60 16.47
CA LYS A 64 -4.48 -5.62 17.05
C LYS A 64 -5.47 -5.63 15.89
N ASN A 65 -6.05 -6.80 15.63
CA ASN A 65 -7.24 -6.91 14.82
C ASN A 65 -8.37 -6.35 15.69
N GLU A 66 -8.87 -5.19 15.31
CA GLU A 66 -10.15 -4.65 15.77
C GLU A 66 -11.24 -5.07 14.79
#